data_AF-A0A2M9NXH9-F1
#
_entry.id   AF-A0A2M9NXH9-F1
#
_cell.length_a   1.000
_cell.length_b   1.000
_cell.length_c   1.000
_cell.angle_alpha   90.00
_cell.angle_beta   90.00
_cell.angle_gamma   90.00
#
_symmetry.space_group_name_H-M   'P 1'
#
loop_
_entity.id
_entity.type
_entity.pdbx_description
1 polymer ?
#
loop_
_entity_poly.entity_id
_entity_poly.type
_entity_poly.pdbx_seq_one_letter_code
_entity_poly.pdbx_strand_id
1 'polypeptide(L)'
;MSINVESKKTQATQSETQDYIKKVLQLIEQKEISKEDAQWVTRETVENFRNHVNPGFLEYRKTVTKDTQFAAVEWSDQDSCFTDVNGKKYIDCLGGFGIYNVGHRNPKVVKAVTDQLQRQALHSQDLLDPLRAMLAKILADITPGDLKYSFFTNSGTESVEAALKLAKMYSDRFTIISTTKSFHGKSLGSLSATAKGMFRKPFIPLIPGVRHVPFGDVDMMRKTFESCALVGEDVAAVLLEPIQGEGGVILPPQDYLKQVRALCDEYDALLILDEVQTGMGRTGKMFASELYDVVPDIICLAKAFGGGVMPAGAVVANEKVFKSWFDNPFMHTTTFGGNPLACAAAIATIDVLLEEKLPERAAEVGEYFLNGLREAANEHQDKVLEIRGQGLMIGIEFHKDEVGYEFSKALFDKGILVAGTLINSKTIRIEPSLTIQLDEVDTVINAFKEVLPTLQA
;
A
#
# COMPACT_ATOMS: atom_id res chain seq x y z
N MET A 1 -41.04 14.35 -20.22
CA MET A 1 -40.92 15.32 -19.10
C MET A 1 -39.50 15.84 -19.09
N SER A 2 -39.29 17.10 -19.43
CA SER A 2 -37.99 17.77 -19.26
C SER A 2 -37.85 18.17 -17.79
N ILE A 3 -36.78 17.70 -17.14
CA ILE A 3 -36.43 18.14 -15.79
C ILE A 3 -35.97 19.60 -15.91
N ASN A 4 -36.62 20.51 -15.19
CA ASN A 4 -36.18 21.89 -15.11
C ASN A 4 -34.85 21.96 -14.36
N VAL A 5 -33.79 22.41 -15.05
CA VAL A 5 -32.39 22.39 -14.56
C VAL A 5 -32.00 23.71 -13.88
N GLU A 6 -32.90 24.71 -13.83
CA GLU A 6 -32.62 25.98 -13.16
C GLU A 6 -32.64 25.83 -11.64
N SER A 7 -31.48 25.46 -11.08
CA SER A 7 -31.27 25.47 -9.62
C SER A 7 -30.97 26.89 -9.14
N LYS A 8 -31.67 27.34 -8.09
CA LYS A 8 -31.46 28.63 -7.41
C LYS A 8 -30.20 28.66 -6.53
N LYS A 9 -29.03 28.27 -7.04
CA LYS A 9 -27.77 28.72 -6.43
C LYS A 9 -27.61 30.19 -6.79
N THR A 10 -27.51 31.06 -5.79
CA THR A 10 -27.41 32.51 -5.99
C THR A 10 -26.15 32.85 -6.77
N GLN A 11 -26.25 33.70 -7.80
CA GLN A 11 -25.14 34.10 -8.67
C GLN A 11 -23.89 34.57 -7.89
N ALA A 12 -24.07 35.18 -6.71
CA ALA A 12 -22.99 35.58 -5.81
C ALA A 12 -22.10 34.41 -5.36
N THR A 13 -22.70 33.28 -4.95
CA THR A 13 -21.94 32.09 -4.51
C THR A 13 -21.18 31.42 -5.66
N GLN A 14 -21.68 31.54 -6.89
CA GLN A 14 -20.98 31.05 -8.09
C GLN A 14 -19.75 31.91 -8.41
N SER A 15 -19.85 33.25 -8.25
CA SER A 15 -18.72 34.16 -8.46
C SER A 15 -17.57 33.90 -7.47
N GLU A 16 -17.88 33.79 -6.18
CA GLU A 16 -16.88 33.52 -5.13
C GLU A 16 -16.18 32.16 -5.35
N THR A 17 -16.95 31.13 -5.72
CA THR A 17 -16.41 29.80 -6.03
C THR A 17 -15.47 29.86 -7.24
N GLN A 18 -15.84 30.59 -8.29
CA GLN A 18 -14.99 30.73 -9.48
C GLN A 18 -13.68 31.45 -9.17
N ASP A 19 -13.71 32.49 -8.34
CA ASP A 19 -12.50 33.21 -7.97
C ASP A 19 -11.58 32.36 -7.07
N TYR A 20 -12.14 31.57 -6.16
CA TYR A 20 -11.39 30.57 -5.40
C TYR A 20 -10.74 29.52 -6.33
N ILE A 21 -11.49 28.98 -7.30
CA ILE A 21 -10.97 28.04 -8.30
C ILE A 21 -9.81 28.66 -9.09
N LYS A 22 -9.92 29.92 -9.54
CA LYS A 22 -8.83 30.60 -10.25
C LYS A 22 -7.58 30.70 -9.38
N LYS A 23 -7.71 31.06 -8.09
CA LYS A 23 -6.57 31.12 -7.17
C LYS A 23 -5.92 29.75 -6.98
N VAL A 24 -6.71 28.68 -6.88
CA VAL A 24 -6.20 27.30 -6.77
C VAL A 24 -5.49 26.86 -8.06
N LEU A 25 -6.06 27.14 -9.24
CA LEU A 25 -5.40 26.81 -10.52
C LEU A 25 -4.08 27.57 -10.69
N GLN A 26 -4.05 28.85 -10.32
CA GLN A 26 -2.82 29.63 -10.32
C GLN A 26 -1.76 29.02 -9.37
N LEU A 27 -2.17 28.50 -8.21
CA LEU A 27 -1.28 27.80 -7.28
C LEU A 27 -0.68 26.53 -7.91
N ILE A 28 -1.48 25.73 -8.63
CA ILE A 28 -1.01 24.49 -9.29
C ILE A 28 0.03 24.80 -10.39
N GLU A 29 -0.09 25.94 -11.06
CA GLU A 29 0.87 26.38 -12.10
C GLU A 29 2.21 26.88 -11.54
N GLN A 30 2.26 27.25 -10.26
CA GLN A 30 3.47 27.79 -9.63
C GLN A 30 4.55 26.71 -9.45
N LYS A 31 5.77 27.03 -9.87
CA LYS A 31 6.96 26.17 -9.62
C LYS A 31 7.66 26.50 -8.31
N GLU A 32 7.60 27.78 -7.91
CA GLU A 32 8.15 28.29 -6.66
C GLU A 32 7.01 28.98 -5.90
N ILE A 33 7.03 28.86 -4.57
CA ILE A 33 5.99 29.42 -3.71
C ILE A 33 6.51 30.63 -2.94
N SER A 34 5.73 31.72 -2.97
CA SER A 34 6.02 32.90 -2.15
C SER A 34 5.69 32.63 -0.68
N LYS A 35 6.28 33.39 0.25
CA LYS A 35 5.94 33.26 1.68
C LYS A 35 4.45 33.56 1.96
N GLU A 36 3.86 34.49 1.24
CA GLU A 36 2.46 34.85 1.37
C GLU A 36 1.55 33.71 0.87
N ASP A 37 1.87 33.13 -0.29
CA ASP A 37 1.13 31.97 -0.81
C ASP A 37 1.29 30.75 0.11
N ALA A 38 2.48 30.50 0.66
CA ALA A 38 2.70 29.40 1.61
C ALA A 38 1.85 29.53 2.88
N GLN A 39 1.73 30.75 3.42
CA GLN A 39 0.86 31.03 4.56
C GLN A 39 -0.62 30.85 4.21
N TRP A 40 -1.03 31.31 3.02
CA TRP A 40 -2.38 31.11 2.52
C TRP A 40 -2.71 29.62 2.39
N VAL A 41 -1.87 28.85 1.70
CA VAL A 41 -2.02 27.39 1.53
C VAL A 41 -2.10 26.67 2.86
N THR A 42 -1.24 27.02 3.82
CA THR A 42 -1.25 26.41 5.16
C THR A 42 -2.59 26.64 5.85
N ARG A 43 -3.09 27.88 5.86
CA ARG A 43 -4.36 28.24 6.50
C ARG A 43 -5.53 27.52 5.82
N GLU A 44 -5.64 27.64 4.50
CA GLU A 44 -6.72 27.02 3.73
C GLU A 44 -6.74 25.50 3.92
N THR A 45 -5.56 24.86 3.93
CA THR A 45 -5.45 23.41 4.14
C THR A 45 -5.99 23.02 5.51
N VAL A 46 -5.56 23.69 6.58
CA VAL A 46 -6.01 23.36 7.94
C VAL A 46 -7.50 23.62 8.12
N GLU A 47 -8.03 24.74 7.59
CA GLU A 47 -9.45 25.06 7.67
C GLU A 47 -10.31 24.09 6.87
N ASN A 48 -9.90 23.74 5.65
CA ASN A 48 -10.62 22.81 4.80
C ASN A 48 -10.54 21.37 5.34
N PHE A 49 -9.42 20.96 5.97
CA PHE A 49 -9.38 19.67 6.67
C PHE A 49 -10.35 19.61 7.84
N ARG A 50 -10.48 20.71 8.59
CA ARG A 50 -11.40 20.82 9.72
C ARG A 50 -12.86 20.80 9.28
N ASN A 51 -13.19 21.53 8.22
CA ASN A 51 -14.57 21.82 7.84
C ASN A 51 -15.12 20.91 6.74
N HIS A 52 -14.25 20.35 5.89
CA HIS A 52 -14.65 19.70 4.62
C HIS A 52 -13.98 18.34 4.37
N VAL A 53 -12.97 17.93 5.15
CA VAL A 53 -12.34 16.60 5.03
C VAL A 53 -12.59 15.74 6.26
N ASN A 54 -11.84 15.94 7.35
CA ASN A 54 -12.01 15.23 8.61
C ASN A 54 -11.22 15.93 9.74
N PRO A 55 -11.88 16.55 10.73
CA PRO A 55 -11.19 17.20 11.84
C PRO A 55 -10.38 16.22 12.71
N GLY A 56 -10.78 14.94 12.76
CA GLY A 56 -10.05 13.90 13.49
C GLY A 56 -8.63 13.66 12.97
N PHE A 57 -8.36 13.96 11.70
CA PHE A 57 -7.01 13.85 11.14
C PHE A 57 -6.06 14.92 11.71
N LEU A 58 -6.58 16.12 11.98
CA LEU A 58 -5.82 17.18 12.64
C LEU A 58 -5.51 16.81 14.10
N GLU A 59 -6.48 16.23 14.82
CA GLU A 59 -6.26 15.76 16.18
C GLU A 59 -5.23 14.62 16.23
N TYR A 60 -5.31 13.66 15.31
CA TYR A 60 -4.28 12.63 15.15
C TYR A 60 -2.89 13.24 14.86
N ARG A 61 -2.76 14.17 13.91
CA ARG A 61 -1.46 14.79 13.61
C ARG A 61 -0.85 15.49 14.83
N LYS A 62 -1.67 16.13 15.68
CA LYS A 62 -1.19 16.74 16.93
C LYS A 62 -0.60 15.73 17.91
N THR A 63 -1.06 14.48 17.92
CA THR A 63 -0.50 13.45 18.82
C THR A 63 0.86 12.93 18.35
N VAL A 64 1.21 13.13 17.08
CA VAL A 64 2.47 12.63 16.47
C VAL A 64 3.40 13.74 15.98
N THR A 65 3.17 15.01 16.36
CA THR A 65 4.01 16.17 15.97
C THR A 65 4.16 17.17 17.13
N LYS A 66 5.19 18.03 17.10
CA LYS A 66 5.41 19.08 18.13
C LYS A 66 4.74 20.40 17.75
N ASP A 67 4.18 21.10 18.73
CA ASP A 67 3.68 22.47 18.59
C ASP A 67 2.76 22.66 17.37
N THR A 68 3.15 23.53 16.42
CA THR A 68 2.40 23.85 15.21
C THR A 68 2.69 22.93 14.02
N GLN A 69 3.58 21.94 14.18
CA GLN A 69 3.98 21.02 13.10
C GLN A 69 2.84 20.12 12.60
N PHE A 70 1.73 20.01 13.34
CA PHE A 70 0.53 19.32 12.85
C PHE A 70 -0.04 19.98 11.57
N ALA A 71 0.30 21.24 11.33
CA ALA A 71 -0.07 22.02 10.15
C ALA A 71 1.01 22.01 9.05
N ALA A 72 2.00 21.11 9.08
CA ALA A 72 2.91 20.92 7.96
C ALA A 72 2.14 20.43 6.72
N VAL A 73 2.30 21.13 5.59
CA VAL A 73 1.59 20.87 4.33
C VAL A 73 2.61 20.47 3.26
N GLU A 74 2.45 19.29 2.69
CA GLU A 74 3.27 18.79 1.59
C GLU A 74 3.20 19.73 0.37
N TRP A 75 4.31 19.90 -0.34
CA TRP A 75 4.37 20.83 -1.48
C TRP A 75 5.09 20.27 -2.69
N SER A 76 6.30 19.74 -2.50
CA SER A 76 7.10 19.22 -3.60
C SER A 76 7.94 18.03 -3.15
N ASP A 77 8.23 17.11 -4.06
CA ASP A 77 8.99 15.91 -3.77
C ASP A 77 9.97 15.56 -4.92
N GLN A 78 10.99 14.78 -4.58
CA GLN A 78 12.01 14.29 -5.50
C GLN A 78 12.81 13.17 -4.83
N ASP A 79 13.08 12.10 -5.56
CA ASP A 79 13.91 10.97 -5.12
C ASP A 79 13.36 10.31 -3.83
N SER A 80 14.13 10.25 -2.75
CA SER A 80 13.73 9.67 -1.45
C SER A 80 13.19 10.69 -0.46
N CYS A 81 12.90 11.93 -0.90
CA CYS A 81 12.59 13.05 -0.04
C CYS A 81 11.39 13.87 -0.52
N PHE A 82 10.80 14.63 0.40
CA PHE A 82 9.82 15.67 0.08
C PHE A 82 10.05 16.94 0.91
N THR A 83 9.44 18.03 0.50
CA THR A 83 9.57 19.36 1.10
C THR A 83 8.17 19.92 1.35
N ASP A 84 7.96 20.47 2.55
CA ASP A 84 6.72 21.16 2.88
C ASP A 84 6.67 22.57 2.27
N VAL A 85 5.49 23.19 2.34
CA VAL A 85 5.22 24.51 1.78
C VAL A 85 6.08 25.64 2.39
N ASN A 86 6.71 25.39 3.55
CA ASN A 86 7.60 26.34 4.22
C ASN A 86 9.09 26.06 3.94
N GLY A 87 9.39 25.07 3.10
CA GLY A 87 10.75 24.73 2.69
C GLY A 87 11.48 23.75 3.60
N LYS A 88 10.82 23.15 4.61
CA LYS A 88 11.45 22.09 5.41
C LYS A 88 11.48 20.80 4.59
N LYS A 89 12.69 20.25 4.41
CA LYS A 89 12.92 18.96 3.73
C LYS A 89 12.75 17.81 4.72
N TYR A 90 12.20 16.69 4.25
CA TYR A 90 12.00 15.45 4.98
C TYR A 90 12.61 14.28 4.20
N ILE A 91 13.39 13.45 4.88
CA ILE A 91 13.74 12.10 4.39
C ILE A 91 12.48 11.24 4.54
N ASP A 92 12.01 10.65 3.44
CA ASP A 92 10.81 9.83 3.45
C ASP A 92 11.13 8.39 3.83
N CYS A 93 10.99 8.08 5.12
CA CYS A 93 11.03 6.72 5.64
C CYS A 93 9.62 6.11 5.80
N LEU A 94 8.57 6.78 5.33
CA LEU A 94 7.21 6.23 5.26
C LEU A 94 6.96 5.59 3.89
N GLY A 95 7.52 6.19 2.83
CA GLY A 95 7.37 5.74 1.45
C GLY A 95 5.92 5.62 1.02
N GLY A 96 5.02 6.44 1.59
CA GLY A 96 3.58 6.34 1.35
C GLY A 96 2.98 4.99 1.73
N PHE A 97 3.48 4.33 2.78
CA PHE A 97 3.06 2.97 3.19
C PHE A 97 3.39 1.90 2.12
N GLY A 98 4.53 2.06 1.42
CA GLY A 98 5.02 1.15 0.37
C GLY A 98 4.63 1.55 -1.06
N ILE A 99 4.36 2.83 -1.32
CA ILE A 99 4.07 3.38 -2.66
C ILE A 99 5.35 3.80 -3.38
N TYR A 100 6.25 4.53 -2.72
CA TYR A 100 7.36 5.23 -3.40
C TYR A 100 8.61 4.34 -3.59
N ASN A 101 8.44 3.08 -4.02
CA ASN A 101 9.56 2.14 -4.18
C ASN A 101 10.64 2.65 -5.15
N VAL A 102 10.26 3.30 -6.25
CA VAL A 102 11.21 3.87 -7.24
C VAL A 102 11.52 5.35 -7.00
N GLY A 103 11.08 5.88 -5.86
CA GLY A 103 11.25 7.28 -5.45
C GLY A 103 10.08 8.16 -5.90
N HIS A 104 10.03 9.35 -5.31
CA HIS A 104 9.18 10.45 -5.69
C HIS A 104 9.55 10.96 -7.07
N ARG A 105 8.56 11.07 -7.95
CA ARG A 105 8.70 11.61 -9.32
C ARG A 105 9.87 11.01 -10.10
N ASN A 106 10.02 9.69 -10.03
CA ASN A 106 11.03 8.97 -10.81
C ASN A 106 11.01 9.44 -12.29
N PRO A 107 12.12 9.95 -12.83
CA PRO A 107 12.12 10.60 -14.15
C PRO A 107 11.63 9.70 -15.29
N LYS A 108 11.91 8.38 -15.24
CA LYS A 108 11.45 7.43 -16.26
C LYS A 108 9.93 7.23 -16.18
N VAL A 109 9.39 7.11 -14.97
CA VAL A 109 7.93 6.96 -14.76
C VAL A 109 7.18 8.23 -15.14
N VAL A 110 7.64 9.39 -14.66
CA VAL A 110 7.03 10.69 -14.98
C VAL A 110 7.04 10.93 -16.49
N LYS A 111 8.15 10.62 -17.17
CA LYS A 111 8.24 10.73 -18.63
C LYS A 111 7.25 9.81 -19.34
N ALA A 112 7.14 8.54 -18.93
CA ALA A 112 6.21 7.60 -19.55
C ALA A 112 4.74 8.05 -19.41
N VAL A 113 4.36 8.53 -18.23
CA VAL A 113 3.01 9.07 -17.98
C VAL A 113 2.78 10.33 -18.80
N THR A 114 3.75 11.25 -18.86
CA THR A 114 3.66 12.49 -19.64
C THR A 114 3.52 12.20 -21.14
N ASP A 115 4.34 11.30 -21.68
CA ASP A 115 4.29 10.92 -23.09
C ASP A 115 2.96 10.26 -23.46
N GLN A 116 2.40 9.43 -22.56
CA GLN A 116 1.09 8.82 -22.78
C GLN A 116 -0.06 9.84 -22.63
N LEU A 117 0.06 10.82 -21.73
CA LEU A 117 -0.90 11.91 -21.56
C LEU A 117 -1.04 12.74 -22.85
N GLN A 118 0.05 12.97 -23.58
CA GLN A 118 0.02 13.65 -24.88
C GLN A 118 -0.64 12.84 -26.00
N ARG A 119 -0.96 11.55 -25.76
CA ARG A 119 -1.64 10.67 -26.72
C ARG A 119 -3.09 10.43 -26.34
N GLN A 120 -3.33 9.81 -25.19
CA GLN A 120 -4.65 9.51 -24.66
C GLN A 120 -4.53 9.14 -23.18
N ALA A 121 -5.21 9.91 -22.32
CA ALA A 121 -5.20 9.66 -20.87
C ALA A 121 -6.01 8.42 -20.47
N LEU A 122 -7.27 8.33 -20.94
CA LEU A 122 -8.21 7.28 -20.61
C LEU A 122 -8.71 6.59 -21.89
N HIS A 123 -8.79 5.25 -21.85
CA HIS A 123 -9.36 4.43 -22.91
C HIS A 123 -10.88 4.63 -23.09
N SER A 124 -11.42 4.23 -24.25
CA SER A 124 -12.86 4.31 -24.54
C SER A 124 -13.69 3.20 -23.88
N GLN A 125 -13.03 2.18 -23.30
CA GLN A 125 -13.62 0.95 -22.75
C GLN A 125 -14.24 0.00 -23.78
N ASP A 126 -14.15 0.32 -25.07
CA ASP A 126 -14.74 -0.47 -26.16
C ASP A 126 -13.68 -0.91 -27.18
N LEU A 127 -12.83 0.02 -27.63
CA LEU A 127 -11.68 -0.31 -28.48
C LEU A 127 -10.62 -1.02 -27.64
N LEU A 128 -9.91 -1.96 -28.26
CA LEU A 128 -8.78 -2.63 -27.64
C LEU A 128 -7.66 -1.63 -27.33
N ASP A 129 -7.34 -1.46 -26.05
CA ASP A 129 -6.31 -0.54 -25.58
C ASP A 129 -4.93 -1.24 -25.46
N PRO A 130 -3.91 -0.80 -26.22
CA PRO A 130 -2.68 -1.58 -26.41
C PRO A 130 -1.85 -1.72 -25.13
N LEU A 131 -1.78 -0.68 -24.29
CA LEU A 131 -0.96 -0.70 -23.09
C LEU A 131 -1.46 -1.70 -22.05
N ARG A 132 -2.77 -1.96 -21.98
CA ARG A 132 -3.33 -3.01 -21.13
C ARG A 132 -2.82 -4.39 -21.55
N ALA A 133 -2.84 -4.69 -22.84
CA ALA A 133 -2.35 -5.96 -23.38
C ALA A 133 -0.84 -6.13 -23.15
N MET A 134 -0.05 -5.07 -23.39
CA MET A 134 1.39 -5.07 -23.18
C MET A 134 1.75 -5.25 -21.70
N LEU A 135 1.09 -4.54 -20.79
CA LEU A 135 1.30 -4.69 -19.36
C LEU A 135 0.89 -6.08 -18.87
N ALA A 136 -0.22 -6.64 -19.37
CA ALA A 136 -0.64 -8.01 -19.02
C ALA A 136 0.41 -9.04 -19.45
N LYS A 137 1.03 -8.85 -20.63
CA LYS A 137 2.13 -9.71 -21.10
C LYS A 137 3.37 -9.59 -20.22
N ILE A 138 3.76 -8.36 -19.85
CA ILE A 138 4.89 -8.11 -18.94
C ILE A 138 4.63 -8.77 -17.59
N LEU A 139 3.42 -8.62 -17.03
CA LEU A 139 3.05 -9.27 -15.77
C LEU A 139 3.14 -10.80 -15.86
N ALA A 140 2.66 -11.41 -16.94
CA ALA A 140 2.80 -12.85 -17.15
C ALA A 140 4.27 -13.31 -17.26
N ASP A 141 5.19 -12.44 -17.68
CA ASP A 141 6.62 -12.77 -17.78
C ASP A 141 7.37 -12.62 -16.45
N ILE A 142 6.97 -11.67 -15.61
CA ILE A 142 7.67 -11.39 -14.34
C ILE A 142 7.06 -12.12 -13.14
N THR A 143 5.78 -12.48 -13.20
CA THR A 143 5.13 -13.18 -12.08
C THR A 143 5.56 -14.66 -12.02
N PRO A 144 5.59 -15.27 -10.82
CA PRO A 144 6.11 -16.62 -10.66
C PRO A 144 5.18 -17.67 -11.27
N GLY A 145 5.77 -18.77 -11.76
CA GLY A 145 5.06 -19.98 -12.16
C GLY A 145 4.19 -19.82 -13.41
N ASP A 146 2.91 -20.17 -13.29
CA ASP A 146 1.94 -20.21 -14.40
C ASP A 146 0.89 -19.08 -14.34
N LEU A 147 1.15 -18.06 -13.53
CA LEU A 147 0.36 -16.83 -13.50
C LEU A 147 0.42 -16.14 -14.88
N LYS A 148 -0.75 -15.86 -15.46
CA LYS A 148 -0.84 -15.56 -16.90
C LYS A 148 -1.81 -14.43 -17.26
N TYR A 149 -2.96 -14.36 -16.59
CA TYR A 149 -4.01 -13.42 -16.94
C TYR A 149 -4.14 -12.34 -15.88
N SER A 150 -4.19 -11.09 -16.34
CA SER A 150 -4.26 -9.90 -15.49
C SER A 150 -5.61 -9.20 -15.61
N PHE A 151 -6.20 -8.81 -14.49
CA PHE A 151 -7.28 -7.84 -14.42
C PHE A 151 -6.78 -6.60 -13.66
N PHE A 152 -7.02 -5.41 -14.22
CA PHE A 152 -6.46 -4.16 -13.73
C PHE A 152 -7.49 -3.35 -12.94
N THR A 153 -7.04 -2.78 -11.83
CA THR A 153 -7.84 -2.05 -10.84
C THR A 153 -7.19 -0.70 -10.53
N ASN A 154 -7.79 0.05 -9.60
CA ASN A 154 -7.28 1.37 -9.21
C ASN A 154 -6.59 1.37 -7.83
N SER A 155 -6.69 0.28 -7.07
CA SER A 155 -6.21 0.23 -5.69
C SER A 155 -6.06 -1.21 -5.20
N GLY A 156 -5.35 -1.38 -4.07
CA GLY A 156 -5.17 -2.70 -3.45
C GLY A 156 -6.48 -3.33 -2.98
N THR A 157 -7.39 -2.52 -2.43
CA THR A 157 -8.71 -3.01 -1.99
C THR A 157 -9.52 -3.55 -3.18
N GLU A 158 -9.44 -2.92 -4.35
CA GLU A 158 -10.07 -3.44 -5.57
C GLU A 158 -9.38 -4.70 -6.09
N SER A 159 -8.05 -4.79 -6.01
CA SER A 159 -7.30 -6.00 -6.39
C SER A 159 -7.74 -7.21 -5.55
N VAL A 160 -7.94 -7.01 -4.24
CA VAL A 160 -8.45 -8.07 -3.35
C VAL A 160 -9.90 -8.41 -3.64
N GLU A 161 -10.78 -7.42 -3.89
CA GLU A 161 -12.16 -7.68 -4.30
C GLU A 161 -12.23 -8.53 -5.58
N ALA A 162 -11.39 -8.21 -6.58
CA ALA A 162 -11.29 -8.98 -7.82
C ALA A 162 -10.81 -10.42 -7.56
N ALA A 163 -9.80 -10.61 -6.70
CA ALA A 163 -9.32 -11.94 -6.31
C ALA A 163 -10.38 -12.77 -5.57
N LEU A 164 -11.11 -12.16 -4.63
CA LEU A 164 -12.22 -12.80 -3.92
C LEU A 164 -13.34 -13.21 -4.89
N LYS A 165 -13.66 -12.38 -5.89
CA LYS A 165 -14.65 -12.70 -6.91
C LYS A 165 -14.18 -13.80 -7.86
N LEU A 166 -12.91 -13.83 -8.25
CA LEU A 166 -12.33 -14.94 -9.01
C LEU A 166 -12.47 -16.25 -8.25
N ALA A 167 -12.05 -16.28 -6.97
CA ALA A 167 -12.14 -17.48 -6.15
C ALA A 167 -13.57 -17.99 -5.96
N LYS A 168 -14.53 -17.08 -5.75
CA LYS A 168 -15.95 -17.41 -5.62
C LYS A 168 -16.59 -17.90 -6.92
N MET A 169 -16.07 -17.52 -8.07
CA MET A 169 -16.60 -17.96 -9.37
C MET A 169 -15.91 -19.23 -9.89
N TYR A 170 -14.68 -19.48 -9.44
CA TYR A 170 -13.92 -20.66 -9.84
C TYR A 170 -14.52 -21.98 -9.31
N SER A 171 -15.13 -21.97 -8.12
CA SER A 171 -15.66 -23.17 -7.48
C SER A 171 -16.98 -22.93 -6.75
N ASP A 172 -17.75 -23.98 -6.51
CA ASP A 172 -18.97 -23.98 -5.69
C ASP A 172 -18.68 -23.93 -4.17
N ARG A 173 -17.44 -23.64 -3.79
CA ARG A 173 -16.99 -23.51 -2.39
C ARG A 173 -17.08 -22.04 -2.00
N PHE A 174 -17.44 -21.77 -0.75
CA PHE A 174 -17.80 -20.41 -0.33
C PHE A 174 -16.92 -19.83 0.76
N THR A 175 -16.23 -20.68 1.54
CA THR A 175 -15.46 -20.26 2.70
C THR A 175 -14.11 -19.68 2.29
N ILE A 176 -13.74 -18.55 2.87
CA ILE A 176 -12.43 -17.93 2.72
C ILE A 176 -11.72 -17.95 4.07
N ILE A 177 -10.49 -18.45 4.11
CA ILE A 177 -9.64 -18.33 5.29
C ILE A 177 -8.73 -17.11 5.11
N SER A 178 -8.73 -16.21 6.09
CA SER A 178 -7.70 -15.17 6.24
C SER A 178 -7.05 -15.30 7.63
N THR A 179 -6.14 -14.41 7.96
CA THR A 179 -5.33 -14.51 9.19
C THR A 179 -5.56 -13.34 10.14
N THR A 180 -5.44 -13.57 11.45
CA THR A 180 -5.49 -12.46 12.42
C THR A 180 -4.36 -11.47 12.15
N LYS A 181 -4.62 -10.18 12.40
CA LYS A 181 -3.72 -9.05 12.10
C LYS A 181 -3.50 -8.73 10.61
N SER A 182 -4.18 -9.42 9.69
CA SER A 182 -4.13 -9.10 8.26
C SER A 182 -4.78 -7.75 7.93
N PHE A 183 -4.33 -7.15 6.84
CA PHE A 183 -4.96 -6.00 6.20
C PHE A 183 -5.04 -6.18 4.68
N HIS A 184 -6.26 -6.35 4.18
CA HIS A 184 -6.51 -6.61 2.76
C HIS A 184 -7.31 -5.48 2.08
N GLY A 185 -7.59 -4.40 2.81
CA GLY A 185 -8.40 -3.28 2.33
C GLY A 185 -9.58 -2.94 3.24
N LYS A 186 -10.39 -2.00 2.77
CA LYS A 186 -11.50 -1.39 3.52
C LYS A 186 -12.83 -1.32 2.75
N SER A 187 -12.87 -1.77 1.50
CA SER A 187 -14.15 -2.09 0.83
C SER A 187 -14.83 -3.27 1.53
N LEU A 188 -16.15 -3.38 1.51
CA LEU A 188 -16.85 -4.36 2.38
C LEU A 188 -16.42 -5.83 2.17
N GLY A 189 -16.07 -6.24 0.96
CA GLY A 189 -15.56 -7.59 0.69
C GLY A 189 -14.16 -7.80 1.25
N SER A 190 -13.20 -6.95 0.87
CA SER A 190 -11.83 -7.02 1.42
C SER A 190 -11.77 -6.83 2.94
N LEU A 191 -12.62 -5.95 3.49
CA LEU A 191 -12.77 -5.71 4.93
C LEU A 191 -13.25 -6.96 5.67
N SER A 192 -13.99 -7.85 4.98
CA SER A 192 -14.39 -9.14 5.51
C SER A 192 -13.18 -10.05 5.79
N ALA A 193 -12.09 -9.89 5.03
CA ALA A 193 -10.81 -10.56 5.26
C ALA A 193 -9.85 -9.78 6.17
N THR A 194 -9.82 -8.43 6.13
CA THR A 194 -9.03 -7.60 7.06
C THR A 194 -9.38 -7.90 8.52
N ALA A 195 -8.37 -8.04 9.38
CA ALA A 195 -8.51 -8.64 10.71
C ALA A 195 -8.18 -7.70 11.89
N LYS A 196 -8.72 -6.47 11.88
CA LYS A 196 -8.75 -5.58 13.06
C LYS A 196 -10.18 -5.32 13.50
N GLY A 197 -10.52 -5.71 14.72
CA GLY A 197 -11.87 -5.54 15.28
C GLY A 197 -12.39 -4.10 15.19
N MET A 198 -11.53 -3.10 15.42
CA MET A 198 -11.88 -1.69 15.31
C MET A 198 -12.34 -1.27 13.90
N PHE A 199 -11.72 -1.82 12.85
CA PHE A 199 -12.12 -1.52 11.47
C PHE A 199 -13.38 -2.27 11.03
N ARG A 200 -13.68 -3.41 11.66
CA ARG A 200 -14.79 -4.28 11.26
C ARG A 200 -16.10 -3.99 11.98
N LYS A 201 -16.05 -3.86 13.32
CA LYS A 201 -17.23 -3.83 14.21
C LYS A 201 -18.33 -2.87 13.76
N PRO A 202 -18.05 -1.64 13.29
CA PRO A 202 -19.11 -0.71 12.86
C PRO A 202 -19.88 -1.14 11.61
N PHE A 203 -19.36 -2.07 10.81
CA PHE A 203 -19.91 -2.45 9.50
C PHE A 203 -20.45 -3.89 9.47
N ILE A 204 -20.50 -4.58 10.61
CA ILE A 204 -21.07 -5.94 10.71
C ILE A 204 -22.61 -5.87 10.58
N PRO A 205 -23.26 -6.75 9.79
CA PRO A 205 -22.70 -7.94 9.13
C PRO A 205 -21.88 -7.64 7.86
N LEU A 206 -20.73 -8.32 7.77
CA LEU A 206 -19.82 -8.32 6.61
C LEU A 206 -20.15 -9.50 5.67
N ILE A 207 -19.33 -9.73 4.63
CA ILE A 207 -19.52 -10.88 3.73
C ILE A 207 -19.43 -12.19 4.53
N PRO A 208 -20.44 -13.09 4.45
CA PRO A 208 -20.44 -14.34 5.19
C PRO A 208 -19.38 -15.32 4.67
N GLY A 209 -19.01 -16.30 5.50
CA GLY A 209 -18.08 -17.36 5.12
C GLY A 209 -16.59 -16.98 5.20
N VAL A 210 -16.23 -15.86 5.82
CA VAL A 210 -14.82 -15.54 6.10
C VAL A 210 -14.43 -15.97 7.51
N ARG A 211 -13.39 -16.79 7.63
CA ARG A 211 -12.84 -17.31 8.89
C ARG A 211 -11.41 -16.79 9.09
N HIS A 212 -11.04 -16.54 10.34
CA HIS A 212 -9.69 -16.04 10.71
C HIS A 212 -8.95 -17.06 11.57
N VAL A 213 -7.73 -17.40 11.18
CA VAL A 213 -6.79 -18.21 11.97
C VAL A 213 -5.55 -17.39 12.35
N PRO A 214 -4.77 -17.75 13.38
CA PRO A 214 -3.51 -17.05 13.67
C PRO A 214 -2.54 -17.10 12.47
N PHE A 215 -1.92 -15.97 12.13
CA PHE A 215 -0.88 -15.93 11.10
C PHE A 215 0.34 -16.73 11.56
N GLY A 216 0.91 -17.55 10.67
CA GLY A 216 2.02 -18.45 11.00
C GLY A 216 1.63 -19.77 11.64
N ASP A 217 0.34 -20.03 11.91
CA ASP A 217 -0.15 -21.28 12.51
C ASP A 217 -0.84 -22.17 11.45
N VAL A 218 -0.06 -23.05 10.83
CA VAL A 218 -0.56 -23.95 9.79
C VAL A 218 -1.44 -25.07 10.36
N ASP A 219 -1.19 -25.51 11.59
CA ASP A 219 -1.98 -26.57 12.24
C ASP A 219 -3.41 -26.10 12.50
N MET A 220 -3.57 -24.85 12.96
CA MET A 220 -4.89 -24.24 13.12
C MET A 220 -5.59 -24.03 11.78
N MET A 221 -4.84 -23.69 10.73
CA MET A 221 -5.38 -23.60 9.37
C MET A 221 -5.91 -24.96 8.90
N ARG A 222 -5.12 -26.04 9.03
CA ARG A 222 -5.53 -27.42 8.68
C ARG A 222 -6.79 -27.85 9.43
N LYS A 223 -6.84 -27.66 10.75
CA LYS A 223 -8.04 -27.95 11.55
C LYS A 223 -9.27 -27.17 11.09
N THR A 224 -9.08 -25.95 10.58
CA THR A 224 -10.15 -25.14 10.00
C THR A 224 -10.64 -25.73 8.68
N PHE A 225 -9.74 -26.16 7.79
CA PHE A 225 -10.08 -26.90 6.57
C PHE A 225 -10.89 -28.17 6.88
N GLU A 226 -10.40 -29.00 7.81
CA GLU A 226 -11.08 -30.24 8.23
C GLU A 226 -12.47 -29.98 8.78
N SER A 227 -12.60 -28.97 9.65
CA SER A 227 -13.88 -28.60 10.25
C SER A 227 -14.88 -28.10 9.21
N CYS A 228 -14.42 -27.28 8.27
CA CYS A 228 -15.22 -26.75 7.16
C CYS A 228 -15.73 -27.88 6.24
N ALA A 229 -14.86 -28.80 5.85
CA ALA A 229 -15.24 -29.95 5.03
C ALA A 229 -16.29 -30.84 5.73
N LEU A 230 -16.13 -31.07 7.04
CA LEU A 230 -17.07 -31.90 7.81
C LEU A 230 -18.50 -31.33 7.87
N VAL A 231 -18.64 -30.01 7.81
CA VAL A 231 -19.95 -29.33 7.90
C VAL A 231 -20.49 -28.85 6.55
N GLY A 232 -19.81 -29.19 5.43
CA GLY A 232 -20.21 -28.78 4.08
C GLY A 232 -20.01 -27.29 3.79
N GLU A 233 -19.07 -26.64 4.48
CA GLU A 233 -18.64 -25.26 4.25
C GLU A 233 -17.21 -25.23 3.70
N ASP A 234 -16.94 -26.07 2.71
CA ASP A 234 -15.63 -26.25 2.10
C ASP A 234 -14.94 -24.92 1.74
N VAL A 235 -13.62 -24.91 1.91
CA VAL A 235 -12.78 -23.73 1.71
C VAL A 235 -12.53 -23.53 0.23
N ALA A 236 -12.91 -22.35 -0.27
CA ALA A 236 -12.67 -21.92 -1.64
C ALA A 236 -11.25 -21.38 -1.82
N ALA A 237 -10.79 -20.58 -0.86
CA ALA A 237 -9.46 -19.97 -0.92
C ALA A 237 -8.90 -19.61 0.46
N VAL A 238 -7.58 -19.53 0.52
CA VAL A 238 -6.83 -18.87 1.59
C VAL A 238 -6.28 -17.55 1.07
N LEU A 239 -6.54 -16.44 1.76
CA LEU A 239 -6.06 -15.10 1.46
C LEU A 239 -5.11 -14.62 2.56
N LEU A 240 -3.86 -14.35 2.18
CA LEU A 240 -2.83 -13.92 3.12
C LEU A 240 -1.79 -12.99 2.48
N GLU A 241 -1.22 -12.09 3.29
CA GLU A 241 0.00 -11.35 2.94
C GLU A 241 1.21 -12.28 3.17
N PRO A 242 2.24 -12.31 2.30
CA PRO A 242 3.46 -13.08 2.57
C PRO A 242 4.16 -12.64 3.86
N ILE A 243 4.15 -11.33 4.13
CA ILE A 243 4.60 -10.67 5.36
C ILE A 243 3.52 -9.66 5.72
N GLN A 244 2.95 -9.74 6.93
CA GLN A 244 1.86 -8.81 7.30
C GLN A 244 2.42 -7.41 7.56
N GLY A 245 2.11 -6.46 6.70
CA GLY A 245 2.66 -5.11 6.81
C GLY A 245 2.01 -4.30 7.91
N GLU A 246 0.72 -4.07 7.79
CA GLU A 246 -0.06 -3.31 8.77
C GLU A 246 -0.17 -4.02 10.13
N GLY A 247 0.07 -5.34 10.16
CA GLY A 247 0.21 -6.16 11.37
C GLY A 247 1.41 -5.79 12.24
N GLY A 248 2.34 -5.00 11.71
CA GLY A 248 3.60 -4.62 12.36
C GLY A 248 4.81 -5.29 11.73
N VAL A 249 4.83 -5.51 10.40
CA VAL A 249 5.94 -6.20 9.70
C VAL A 249 6.19 -7.58 10.31
N ILE A 250 5.17 -8.44 10.29
CA ILE A 250 5.25 -9.79 10.88
C ILE A 250 5.73 -10.76 9.81
N LEU A 251 6.95 -11.27 9.98
CA LEU A 251 7.50 -12.33 9.14
C LEU A 251 6.89 -13.67 9.56
N PRO A 252 6.47 -14.53 8.61
CA PRO A 252 6.00 -15.86 8.93
C PRO A 252 7.14 -16.76 9.40
N PRO A 253 6.84 -17.84 10.16
CA PRO A 253 7.80 -18.90 10.41
C PRO A 253 8.37 -19.50 9.11
N GLN A 254 9.57 -20.06 9.22
CA GLN A 254 10.20 -20.80 8.12
C GLN A 254 9.24 -21.86 7.56
N ASP A 255 9.18 -21.97 6.24
CA ASP A 255 8.34 -22.91 5.48
C ASP A 255 6.82 -22.76 5.64
N TYR A 256 6.32 -21.79 6.42
CA TYR A 256 4.87 -21.59 6.62
C TYR A 256 4.12 -21.45 5.29
N LEU A 257 4.59 -20.58 4.38
CA LEU A 257 3.93 -20.38 3.09
C LEU A 257 3.97 -21.63 2.19
N LYS A 258 5.07 -22.39 2.23
CA LYS A 258 5.18 -23.67 1.50
C LYS A 258 4.15 -24.67 2.02
N GLN A 259 3.97 -24.74 3.35
CA GLN A 259 2.99 -25.61 3.97
C GLN A 259 1.55 -25.16 3.69
N VAL A 260 1.27 -23.85 3.66
CA VAL A 260 -0.05 -23.33 3.26
C VAL A 260 -0.35 -23.64 1.81
N ARG A 261 0.62 -23.49 0.89
CA ARG A 261 0.46 -23.89 -0.52
C ARG A 261 0.11 -25.37 -0.65
N ALA A 262 0.88 -26.24 0.01
CA ALA A 262 0.62 -27.68 -0.01
C ALA A 262 -0.75 -28.03 0.58
N LEU A 263 -1.19 -27.33 1.63
CA LEU A 263 -2.51 -27.50 2.23
C LEU A 263 -3.62 -27.03 1.28
N CYS A 264 -3.44 -25.92 0.57
CA CYS A 264 -4.36 -25.49 -0.48
C CYS A 264 -4.48 -26.55 -1.58
N ASP A 265 -3.36 -27.15 -2.02
CA ASP A 265 -3.37 -28.21 -3.03
C ASP A 265 -4.10 -29.47 -2.54
N GLU A 266 -3.87 -29.88 -1.30
CA GLU A 266 -4.51 -31.03 -0.65
C GLU A 266 -6.05 -30.91 -0.62
N TYR A 267 -6.58 -29.71 -0.38
CA TYR A 267 -8.02 -29.44 -0.29
C TYR A 267 -8.60 -28.79 -1.58
N ASP A 268 -7.82 -28.75 -2.67
CA ASP A 268 -8.13 -28.06 -3.93
C ASP A 268 -8.51 -26.58 -3.74
N ALA A 269 -8.16 -25.94 -2.62
CA ALA A 269 -8.45 -24.52 -2.38
C ALA A 269 -7.44 -23.63 -3.11
N LEU A 270 -7.87 -22.43 -3.48
CA LEU A 270 -6.97 -21.46 -4.10
C LEU A 270 -6.08 -20.79 -3.06
N LEU A 271 -4.81 -20.56 -3.39
CA LEU A 271 -3.95 -19.65 -2.64
C LEU A 271 -3.99 -18.27 -3.28
N ILE A 272 -4.43 -17.27 -2.52
CA ILE A 272 -4.37 -15.86 -2.89
C ILE A 272 -3.28 -15.19 -2.04
N LEU A 273 -2.25 -14.66 -2.69
CA LEU A 273 -1.24 -13.83 -2.04
C LEU A 273 -1.52 -12.35 -2.25
N ASP A 274 -1.75 -11.65 -1.15
CA ASP A 274 -1.86 -10.19 -1.13
C ASP A 274 -0.46 -9.57 -1.06
N GLU A 275 0.09 -9.26 -2.23
CA GLU A 275 1.40 -8.62 -2.40
C GLU A 275 1.26 -7.12 -2.68
N VAL A 276 0.12 -6.52 -2.30
CA VAL A 276 -0.13 -5.08 -2.45
C VAL A 276 0.96 -4.23 -1.79
N GLN A 277 1.51 -4.68 -0.66
CA GLN A 277 2.56 -3.97 0.08
C GLN A 277 3.95 -4.60 -0.08
N THR A 278 4.04 -5.93 -0.14
CA THR A 278 5.31 -6.66 -0.19
C THR A 278 5.92 -6.74 -1.58
N GLY A 279 5.10 -6.54 -2.63
CA GLY A 279 5.52 -6.64 -4.02
C GLY A 279 6.38 -5.48 -4.49
N MET A 280 6.72 -5.53 -5.77
CA MET A 280 7.50 -4.52 -6.49
C MET A 280 8.88 -4.25 -5.87
N GLY A 281 9.58 -5.29 -5.42
CA GLY A 281 10.97 -5.19 -4.93
C GLY A 281 11.15 -4.92 -3.44
N ARG A 282 10.09 -4.55 -2.72
CA ARG A 282 10.15 -4.03 -1.34
C ARG A 282 10.93 -4.93 -0.37
N THR A 283 10.76 -6.24 -0.51
CA THR A 283 11.27 -7.24 0.43
C THR A 283 12.63 -7.85 0.02
N GLY A 284 13.26 -7.32 -1.04
CA GLY A 284 14.52 -7.86 -1.56
C GLY A 284 14.35 -8.77 -2.79
N LYS A 285 13.10 -9.03 -3.18
CA LYS A 285 12.68 -9.79 -4.37
C LYS A 285 11.56 -9.05 -5.08
N MET A 286 11.34 -9.33 -6.37
CA MET A 286 10.28 -8.65 -7.12
C MET A 286 8.93 -8.87 -6.43
N PHE A 287 8.68 -10.11 -6.01
CA PHE A 287 7.54 -10.51 -5.20
C PHE A 287 8.04 -11.28 -3.96
N ALA A 288 7.48 -11.03 -2.78
CA ALA A 288 7.92 -11.68 -1.56
C ALA A 288 7.66 -13.19 -1.56
N SER A 289 6.69 -13.66 -2.33
CA SER A 289 6.47 -15.08 -2.63
C SER A 289 7.73 -15.81 -3.14
N GLU A 290 8.61 -15.12 -3.88
CA GLU A 290 9.89 -15.66 -4.35
C GLU A 290 10.89 -15.94 -3.22
N LEU A 291 10.81 -15.22 -2.09
CA LEU A 291 11.64 -15.50 -0.90
C LEU A 291 11.33 -16.87 -0.31
N TYR A 292 10.13 -17.38 -0.57
CA TYR A 292 9.61 -18.62 -0.01
C TYR A 292 9.39 -19.70 -1.08
N ASP A 293 9.82 -19.49 -2.33
CA ASP A 293 9.59 -20.39 -3.47
C ASP A 293 8.11 -20.84 -3.61
N VAL A 294 7.15 -19.93 -3.41
CA VAL A 294 5.72 -20.24 -3.50
C VAL A 294 5.10 -19.59 -4.73
N VAL A 295 4.36 -20.38 -5.50
CA VAL A 295 3.51 -19.88 -6.60
C VAL A 295 2.04 -19.87 -6.11
N PRO A 296 1.38 -18.71 -6.02
CA PRO A 296 -0.04 -18.66 -5.71
C PRO A 296 -0.90 -18.94 -6.94
N ASP A 297 -2.18 -19.21 -6.73
CA ASP A 297 -3.15 -19.25 -7.83
C ASP A 297 -3.53 -17.85 -8.30
N ILE A 298 -3.52 -16.90 -7.36
CA ILE A 298 -3.86 -15.49 -7.58
C ILE A 298 -2.88 -14.61 -6.78
N ILE A 299 -2.32 -13.57 -7.40
CA ILE A 299 -1.53 -12.53 -6.73
C ILE A 299 -2.21 -11.17 -6.88
N CYS A 300 -2.29 -10.40 -5.78
CA CYS A 300 -2.81 -9.03 -5.77
C CYS A 300 -1.66 -8.02 -5.70
N LEU A 301 -1.70 -7.00 -6.58
CA LEU A 301 -0.71 -5.93 -6.68
C LEU A 301 -1.41 -4.57 -6.64
N ALA A 302 -0.75 -3.56 -6.05
CA ALA A 302 -1.12 -2.14 -6.12
C ALA A 302 0.03 -1.28 -5.57
N LYS A 303 -0.26 -0.15 -4.90
CA LYS A 303 0.71 0.76 -4.27
C LYS A 303 1.88 1.10 -5.22
N ALA A 304 3.06 0.54 -4.94
CA ALA A 304 4.27 0.72 -5.74
C ALA A 304 4.10 0.35 -7.21
N PHE A 305 3.12 -0.47 -7.56
CA PHE A 305 2.81 -0.83 -8.94
C PHE A 305 2.61 0.39 -9.85
N GLY A 306 2.10 1.50 -9.33
CA GLY A 306 1.91 2.74 -10.08
C GLY A 306 3.10 3.71 -10.07
N GLY A 307 4.25 3.28 -9.53
CA GLY A 307 5.51 4.04 -9.54
C GLY A 307 5.52 5.32 -8.70
N GLY A 308 4.58 5.46 -7.77
CA GLY A 308 4.37 6.71 -7.03
C GLY A 308 3.83 7.86 -7.88
N VAL A 309 3.38 7.60 -9.11
CA VAL A 309 2.83 8.63 -10.03
C VAL A 309 1.34 8.41 -10.29
N MET A 310 0.91 7.18 -10.53
CA MET A 310 -0.49 6.85 -10.83
C MET A 310 -1.09 5.91 -9.78
N PRO A 311 -2.37 6.07 -9.38
CA PRO A 311 -3.09 5.00 -8.71
C PRO A 311 -3.30 3.84 -9.69
N ALA A 312 -2.83 2.66 -9.32
CA ALA A 312 -2.94 1.46 -10.13
C ALA A 312 -2.96 0.21 -9.23
N GLY A 313 -3.67 -0.81 -9.69
CA GLY A 313 -3.63 -2.15 -9.13
C GLY A 313 -3.82 -3.22 -10.19
N ALA A 314 -3.49 -4.45 -9.84
CA ALA A 314 -3.70 -5.61 -10.69
C ALA A 314 -4.00 -6.84 -9.82
N VAL A 315 -4.76 -7.76 -10.40
CA VAL A 315 -4.80 -9.14 -9.94
C VAL A 315 -4.29 -10.00 -11.10
N VAL A 316 -3.33 -10.88 -10.83
CA VAL A 316 -2.83 -11.84 -11.82
C VAL A 316 -3.17 -13.23 -11.34
N ALA A 317 -3.76 -14.05 -12.20
CA ALA A 317 -4.10 -15.44 -11.87
C ALA A 317 -3.62 -16.40 -12.95
N ASN A 318 -3.48 -17.67 -12.57
CA ASN A 318 -3.28 -18.73 -13.54
C ASN A 318 -4.53 -18.91 -14.42
N GLU A 319 -4.36 -19.55 -15.58
CA GLU A 319 -5.44 -19.74 -16.55
C GLU A 319 -6.58 -20.60 -15.99
N LYS A 320 -6.26 -21.59 -15.15
CA LYS A 320 -7.23 -22.50 -14.52
C LYS A 320 -8.30 -21.72 -13.75
N VAL A 321 -7.90 -20.65 -13.05
CA VAL A 321 -8.81 -19.78 -12.29
C VAL A 321 -9.42 -18.69 -13.15
N PHE A 322 -8.62 -17.98 -13.95
CA PHE A 322 -9.08 -16.80 -14.67
C PHE A 322 -10.12 -17.13 -15.77
N LYS A 323 -10.06 -18.34 -16.34
CA LYS A 323 -10.99 -18.77 -17.40
C LYS A 323 -12.46 -18.68 -17.01
N SER A 324 -12.80 -18.65 -15.72
CA SER A 324 -14.16 -18.44 -15.23
C SER A 324 -14.78 -17.10 -15.69
N TRP A 325 -13.98 -16.14 -16.16
CA TRP A 325 -14.45 -14.87 -16.72
C TRP A 325 -14.48 -14.83 -18.25
N PHE A 326 -14.05 -15.88 -18.97
CA PHE A 326 -13.92 -15.83 -20.43
C PHE A 326 -15.26 -15.78 -21.16
N ASP A 327 -16.22 -16.60 -20.76
CA ASP A 327 -17.52 -16.71 -21.44
C ASP A 327 -18.34 -15.41 -21.34
N ASN A 328 -18.16 -14.68 -20.25
CA ASN A 328 -18.73 -13.34 -20.09
C ASN A 328 -17.66 -12.39 -19.54
N PRO A 329 -16.93 -11.65 -20.41
CA PRO A 329 -15.86 -10.76 -20.01
C PRO A 329 -16.36 -9.54 -19.21
N PHE A 330 -17.69 -9.36 -19.09
CA PHE A 330 -18.31 -8.29 -18.31
C PHE A 330 -18.69 -8.72 -16.89
N MET A 331 -18.42 -9.97 -16.47
CA MET A 331 -18.74 -10.45 -15.11
C MET A 331 -18.06 -9.63 -14.01
N HIS A 332 -16.89 -9.08 -14.29
CA HIS A 332 -16.24 -8.10 -13.43
C HIS A 332 -15.51 -7.04 -14.26
N THR A 333 -15.92 -5.79 -14.10
CA THR A 333 -15.29 -4.63 -14.72
C THR A 333 -15.12 -3.52 -13.68
N THR A 334 -14.28 -2.55 -13.99
CA THR A 334 -14.15 -1.29 -13.27
C THR A 334 -13.81 -0.18 -14.27
N THR A 335 -14.39 1.01 -14.11
CA THR A 335 -14.41 2.07 -15.13
C THR A 335 -13.01 2.54 -15.55
N PHE A 336 -12.09 2.67 -14.60
CA PHE A 336 -10.76 3.24 -14.84
C PHE A 336 -9.64 2.20 -14.85
N GLY A 337 -9.95 0.93 -14.57
CA GLY A 337 -8.97 -0.13 -14.46
C GLY A 337 -8.20 -0.32 -15.76
N GLY A 338 -6.87 -0.34 -15.69
CA GLY A 338 -5.99 -0.51 -16.85
C GLY A 338 -6.01 0.66 -17.84
N ASN A 339 -6.40 1.86 -17.41
CA ASN A 339 -6.30 3.04 -18.25
C ASN A 339 -4.85 3.28 -18.75
N PRO A 340 -4.66 3.91 -19.93
CA PRO A 340 -3.34 4.08 -20.52
C PRO A 340 -2.29 4.75 -19.63
N LEU A 341 -2.64 5.75 -18.82
CA LEU A 341 -1.69 6.41 -17.92
C LEU A 341 -1.20 5.48 -16.81
N ALA A 342 -2.11 4.77 -16.15
CA ALA A 342 -1.76 3.80 -15.12
C ALA A 342 -0.91 2.66 -15.70
N CYS A 343 -1.23 2.18 -16.92
CA CYS A 343 -0.42 1.18 -17.59
C CYS A 343 0.98 1.70 -17.93
N ALA A 344 1.10 2.93 -18.44
CA ALA A 344 2.40 3.54 -18.73
C ALA A 344 3.26 3.68 -17.47
N ALA A 345 2.66 4.11 -16.35
CA ALA A 345 3.35 4.20 -15.07
C ALA A 345 3.85 2.82 -14.59
N ALA A 346 2.99 1.79 -14.64
CA ALA A 346 3.35 0.45 -14.20
C ALA A 346 4.44 -0.19 -15.06
N ILE A 347 4.36 -0.05 -16.38
CA ILE A 347 5.40 -0.53 -17.30
C ILE A 347 6.75 0.13 -16.99
N ALA A 348 6.78 1.46 -16.87
CA ALA A 348 8.01 2.19 -16.55
C ALA A 348 8.55 1.85 -15.15
N THR A 349 7.67 1.56 -14.20
CA THR A 349 8.07 1.15 -12.85
C THR A 349 8.74 -0.22 -12.87
N ILE A 350 8.15 -1.19 -13.57
CA ILE A 350 8.73 -2.53 -13.74
C ILE A 350 10.09 -2.43 -14.43
N ASP A 351 10.20 -1.62 -15.49
CA ASP A 351 11.45 -1.36 -16.19
C ASP A 351 12.54 -0.82 -15.25
N VAL A 352 12.25 0.23 -14.47
CA VAL A 352 13.17 0.79 -13.46
C VAL A 352 13.60 -0.27 -12.45
N LEU A 353 12.66 -1.03 -11.89
CA LEU A 353 12.96 -2.06 -10.88
C LEU A 353 13.94 -3.12 -11.42
N LEU A 354 13.76 -3.54 -12.68
CA LEU A 354 14.59 -4.55 -13.33
C LEU A 354 15.94 -3.99 -13.80
N GLU A 355 15.95 -2.83 -14.46
CA GLU A 355 17.16 -2.21 -15.01
C GLU A 355 18.14 -1.82 -13.89
N GLU A 356 17.62 -1.24 -12.81
CA GLU A 356 18.42 -0.71 -11.71
C GLU A 356 18.62 -1.73 -10.58
N LYS A 357 18.09 -2.96 -10.73
CA LYS A 357 18.20 -4.05 -9.75
C LYS A 357 17.78 -3.61 -8.34
N LEU A 358 16.66 -2.89 -8.28
CA LEU A 358 16.15 -2.33 -7.03
C LEU A 358 15.70 -3.38 -6.02
N PRO A 359 15.16 -4.56 -6.39
CA PRO A 359 14.95 -5.64 -5.44
C PRO A 359 16.25 -6.07 -4.74
N GLU A 360 17.33 -6.29 -5.48
CA GLU A 360 18.63 -6.67 -4.92
C GLU A 360 19.18 -5.57 -4.00
N ARG A 361 19.10 -4.31 -4.44
CA ARG A 361 19.45 -3.16 -3.62
C ARG A 361 18.63 -3.10 -2.33
N ALA A 362 17.32 -3.38 -2.40
CA ALA A 362 16.45 -3.37 -1.22
C ALA A 362 16.87 -4.45 -0.21
N ALA A 363 17.36 -5.60 -0.66
CA ALA A 363 17.93 -6.62 0.21
C ALA A 363 19.21 -6.10 0.90
N GLU A 364 20.17 -5.59 0.12
CA GLU A 364 21.47 -5.11 0.63
C GLU A 364 21.33 -3.91 1.59
N VAL A 365 20.62 -2.87 1.16
CA VAL A 365 20.41 -1.65 1.97
C VAL A 365 19.50 -1.95 3.16
N GLY A 366 18.51 -2.82 2.98
CA GLY A 366 17.63 -3.27 4.07
C GLY A 366 18.39 -3.98 5.18
N GLU A 367 19.32 -4.88 4.83
CA GLU A 367 20.18 -5.55 5.80
C GLU A 367 21.09 -4.57 6.54
N TYR A 368 21.73 -3.65 5.82
CA TYR A 368 22.53 -2.58 6.42
C TYR A 368 21.70 -1.75 7.42
N PHE A 369 20.50 -1.33 7.02
CA PHE A 369 19.62 -0.50 7.84
C PHE A 369 19.14 -1.26 9.09
N LEU A 370 18.70 -2.51 8.94
CA LEU A 370 18.28 -3.36 10.06
C LEU A 370 19.41 -3.57 11.07
N ASN A 371 20.63 -3.83 10.61
CA ASN A 371 21.78 -4.03 11.49
C ASN A 371 22.11 -2.76 12.27
N GLY A 372 22.14 -1.60 11.61
CA GLY A 372 22.40 -0.32 12.27
C GLY A 372 21.33 0.07 13.30
N LEU A 373 20.05 -0.18 12.99
CA LEU A 373 18.95 0.06 13.93
C LEU A 373 19.00 -0.88 15.15
N ARG A 374 19.29 -2.17 14.93
CA ARG A 374 19.46 -3.15 16.01
C ARG A 374 20.63 -2.80 16.92
N GLU A 375 21.77 -2.45 16.33
CA GLU A 375 22.94 -2.00 17.08
C GLU A 375 22.62 -0.78 17.94
N ALA A 376 21.93 0.21 17.38
CA ALA A 376 21.51 1.41 18.09
C ALA A 376 20.50 1.15 19.22
N ALA A 377 19.75 0.04 19.16
CA ALA A 377 18.76 -0.34 20.17
C ALA A 377 19.33 -1.25 21.28
N ASN A 378 20.58 -1.75 21.17
CA ASN A 378 21.13 -2.76 22.08
C ASN A 378 21.07 -2.38 23.57
N GLU A 379 21.27 -1.10 23.91
CA GLU A 379 21.23 -0.60 25.30
C GLU A 379 19.84 -0.06 25.71
N HIS A 380 18.82 -0.27 24.86
CA HIS A 380 17.49 0.32 25.00
C HIS A 380 16.37 -0.72 24.87
N GLN A 381 16.65 -1.97 25.26
CA GLN A 381 15.69 -3.08 25.31
C GLN A 381 14.55 -2.86 26.32
N ASP A 382 14.71 -1.89 27.23
CA ASP A 382 13.65 -1.39 28.12
C ASP A 382 12.55 -0.63 27.36
N LYS A 383 12.85 -0.10 26.17
CA LYS A 383 11.93 0.68 25.32
C LYS A 383 11.52 -0.08 24.06
N VAL A 384 12.50 -0.67 23.37
CA VAL A 384 12.31 -1.41 22.12
C VAL A 384 12.11 -2.88 22.44
N LEU A 385 10.97 -3.43 22.04
CA LEU A 385 10.65 -4.84 22.15
C LEU A 385 11.39 -5.66 21.09
N GLU A 386 11.33 -5.22 19.83
CA GLU A 386 11.93 -5.93 18.71
C GLU A 386 12.14 -5.00 17.50
N ILE A 387 13.20 -5.26 16.72
CA ILE A 387 13.39 -4.70 15.38
C ILE A 387 13.48 -5.85 14.37
N ARG A 388 12.52 -5.87 13.45
CA ARG A 388 12.35 -6.92 12.45
C ARG A 388 12.08 -6.33 11.08
N GLY A 389 12.33 -7.11 10.04
CA GLY A 389 12.09 -6.67 8.68
C GLY A 389 12.70 -7.61 7.65
N GLN A 390 12.35 -7.36 6.40
CA GLN A 390 12.86 -8.06 5.23
C GLN A 390 13.00 -7.05 4.09
N GLY A 391 14.21 -6.93 3.53
CA GLY A 391 14.54 -5.81 2.64
C GLY A 391 14.30 -4.45 3.31
N LEU A 392 13.70 -3.51 2.59
CA LEU A 392 13.35 -2.18 3.10
C LEU A 392 11.93 -2.12 3.68
N MET A 393 11.41 -3.26 4.16
CA MET A 393 10.18 -3.34 4.94
C MET A 393 10.53 -3.62 6.40
N ILE A 394 10.60 -2.58 7.22
CA ILE A 394 11.15 -2.66 8.58
C ILE A 394 10.12 -2.18 9.60
N GLY A 395 10.01 -2.90 10.71
CA GLY A 395 9.18 -2.56 11.86
C GLY A 395 10.02 -2.47 13.12
N ILE A 396 9.84 -1.37 13.86
CA ILE A 396 10.39 -1.14 15.20
C ILE A 396 9.23 -1.20 16.17
N GLU A 397 9.15 -2.27 16.97
CA GLU A 397 8.11 -2.44 17.97
C GLU A 397 8.61 -2.00 19.34
N PHE A 398 7.83 -1.13 19.98
CA PHE A 398 8.05 -0.65 21.33
C PHE A 398 7.22 -1.45 22.34
N HIS A 399 7.60 -1.44 23.62
CA HIS A 399 6.80 -2.08 24.67
C HIS A 399 5.44 -1.39 24.87
N LYS A 400 5.38 -0.08 24.65
CA LYS A 400 4.19 0.77 24.79
C LYS A 400 4.01 1.66 23.56
N ASP A 401 2.77 1.97 23.20
CA ASP A 401 2.46 2.81 22.04
C ASP A 401 2.82 4.28 22.27
N GLU A 402 2.77 4.78 23.50
CA GLU A 402 3.19 6.14 23.82
C GLU A 402 4.66 6.40 23.48
N VAL A 403 5.53 5.41 23.68
CA VAL A 403 6.96 5.49 23.32
C VAL A 403 7.11 5.58 21.80
N GLY A 404 6.34 4.79 21.05
CA GLY A 404 6.30 4.86 19.59
C GLY A 404 5.82 6.22 19.07
N TYR A 405 4.80 6.82 19.71
CA TYR A 405 4.31 8.15 19.33
C TYR A 405 5.36 9.25 19.56
N GLU A 406 6.01 9.26 20.74
CA GLU A 406 7.05 10.25 21.03
C GLU A 406 8.31 10.03 20.17
N PHE A 407 8.65 8.77 19.86
CA PHE A 407 9.70 8.44 18.89
C PHE A 407 9.40 9.02 17.50
N SER A 408 8.19 8.76 16.96
CA SER A 408 7.75 9.29 15.66
C SER A 408 7.78 10.81 15.62
N LYS A 409 7.34 11.46 16.71
CA LYS A 409 7.33 12.92 16.87
C LYS A 409 8.73 13.51 16.87
N ALA A 410 9.67 12.86 17.56
CA ALA A 410 11.06 13.30 17.61
C ALA A 410 11.78 13.14 16.26
N LEU A 411 11.50 12.07 15.50
CA LEU A 411 12.01 11.92 14.13
C LEU A 411 11.42 12.97 13.17
N PHE A 412 10.11 13.25 13.27
CA PHE A 412 9.47 14.29 12.45
C PHE A 412 10.11 15.67 12.69
N ASP A 413 10.46 15.97 13.94
CA ASP A 413 11.16 17.20 14.31
C ASP A 413 12.51 17.32 13.60
N LYS A 414 13.25 16.20 13.50
CA LYS A 414 14.52 16.07 12.76
C LYS A 414 14.37 16.02 11.23
N GLY A 415 13.16 16.09 10.69
CA GLY A 415 12.94 16.01 9.25
C GLY A 415 13.01 14.58 8.70
N ILE A 416 12.59 13.59 9.48
CA ILE A 416 12.47 12.19 9.02
C ILE A 416 11.02 11.78 9.18
N LEU A 417 10.36 11.42 8.07
CA LEU A 417 8.97 10.99 8.08
C LEU A 417 8.89 9.50 8.36
N VAL A 418 8.17 9.12 9.42
CA VAL A 418 7.80 7.75 9.76
C VAL A 418 6.32 7.72 10.17
N ALA A 419 5.74 6.53 10.33
CA ALA A 419 4.39 6.38 10.86
C ALA A 419 4.20 5.07 11.61
N GLY A 420 3.10 4.96 12.36
CA GLY A 420 2.66 3.69 12.93
C GLY A 420 2.15 2.68 11.89
N THR A 421 1.70 1.54 12.38
CA THR A 421 0.96 0.56 11.57
C THR A 421 -0.53 0.54 11.92
N LEU A 422 -1.40 0.34 10.92
CA LEU A 422 -2.84 0.46 11.08
C LEU A 422 -3.41 -0.62 12.01
N ILE A 423 -2.80 -1.81 12.09
CA ILE A 423 -3.24 -2.89 12.99
C ILE A 423 -2.50 -2.82 14.33
N ASN A 424 -1.19 -2.57 14.34
CA ASN A 424 -0.38 -2.51 15.58
C ASN A 424 0.08 -1.07 15.92
N SER A 425 -0.49 -0.49 16.98
CA SER A 425 -0.14 0.85 17.44
C SER A 425 1.25 0.96 18.08
N LYS A 426 1.85 -0.17 18.51
CA LYS A 426 3.17 -0.20 19.12
C LYS A 426 4.32 -0.24 18.13
N THR A 427 4.02 -0.48 16.84
CA THR A 427 5.03 -0.60 15.80
C THR A 427 5.10 0.67 14.97
N ILE A 428 6.30 1.24 14.89
CA ILE A 428 6.64 2.28 13.91
C ILE A 428 7.30 1.59 12.71
N ARG A 429 6.80 1.90 11.52
CA ARG A 429 7.37 1.37 10.28
C ARG A 429 8.49 2.28 9.76
N ILE A 430 9.44 1.66 9.08
CA ILE A 430 10.46 2.28 8.25
C ILE A 430 10.37 1.61 6.88
N GLU A 431 9.73 2.29 5.93
CA GLU A 431 9.48 1.82 4.56
C GLU A 431 9.95 2.87 3.53
N PRO A 432 11.24 3.26 3.51
CA PRO A 432 11.74 4.30 2.60
C PRO A 432 11.68 3.88 1.13
N SER A 433 11.98 4.77 0.20
CA SER A 433 12.19 4.38 -1.19
C SER A 433 13.32 3.33 -1.34
N LEU A 434 13.25 2.46 -2.36
CA LEU A 434 14.35 1.53 -2.66
C LEU A 434 15.57 2.27 -3.23
N THR A 435 15.38 3.51 -3.69
CA THR A 435 16.43 4.41 -4.17
C THR A 435 17.06 5.24 -3.05
N ILE A 436 16.66 5.06 -1.78
CA ILE A 436 17.27 5.75 -0.62
C ILE A 436 18.79 5.61 -0.65
N GLN A 437 19.51 6.69 -0.39
CA GLN A 437 20.96 6.69 -0.39
C GLN A 437 21.53 6.25 0.98
N LEU A 438 22.75 5.71 1.00
CA LEU A 438 23.34 5.19 2.24
C LEU A 438 23.60 6.30 3.28
N ASP A 439 23.93 7.51 2.84
CA ASP A 439 24.07 8.68 3.71
C ASP A 439 22.74 9.12 4.34
N GLU A 440 21.63 8.97 3.62
CA GLU A 440 20.28 9.16 4.18
C GLU A 440 19.94 8.08 5.20
N VAL A 441 20.29 6.81 4.93
CA VAL A 441 20.14 5.71 5.89
C VAL A 441 20.96 5.98 7.16
N ASP A 442 22.22 6.42 7.01
CA ASP A 442 23.07 6.81 8.13
C ASP A 442 22.49 7.97 8.93
N THR A 443 21.91 8.97 8.25
CA THR A 443 21.22 10.09 8.89
C THR A 443 20.06 9.60 9.76
N VAL A 444 19.30 8.62 9.27
CA VAL A 444 18.17 8.05 10.02
C VAL A 444 18.65 7.20 11.21
N ILE A 445 19.69 6.38 11.03
CA ILE A 445 20.31 5.60 12.13
C ILE A 445 20.86 6.53 13.21
N ASN A 446 21.54 7.62 12.82
CA ASN A 446 22.07 8.60 13.76
C ASN A 446 20.95 9.33 14.51
N ALA A 447 19.88 9.73 13.81
CA ALA A 447 18.70 10.29 14.46
C ALA A 447 18.06 9.31 15.46
N PHE A 448 18.00 8.02 15.11
CA PHE A 448 17.54 6.96 16.01
C PHE A 448 18.40 6.88 17.29
N LYS A 449 19.74 6.85 17.14
CA LYS A 449 20.71 6.84 18.25
C LYS A 449 20.58 8.06 19.17
N GLU A 450 20.27 9.23 18.61
CA GLU A 450 20.10 10.47 19.39
C GLU A 450 18.74 10.52 20.10
N VAL A 451 17.67 10.03 19.46
CA VAL A 451 16.31 10.13 19.98
C VAL A 451 16.05 9.09 21.07
N LEU A 452 16.44 7.84 20.85
CA LEU A 452 16.02 6.74 21.72
C LEU A 452 16.41 6.91 23.21
N PRO A 453 17.60 7.44 23.57
CA PRO A 453 17.96 7.72 24.98
C PRO A 453 17.08 8.80 25.63
N THR A 454 16.46 9.68 24.83
CA THR A 454 15.66 10.80 25.35
C THR A 454 14.22 10.41 25.70
N LEU A 455 13.78 9.24 25.24
CA LEU A 455 12.43 8.75 25.48
C LEU A 455 12.29 8.14 26.88
N GLN A 456 11.12 8.30 27.49
CA GLN A 456 10.77 7.64 28.74
C GLN A 456 10.17 6.26 28.45
N ALA A 457 10.57 5.23 29.21
CA ALA A 457 10.16 3.84 29.01
C ALA A 457 8.73 3.52 29.47
#